data_AF-A0A453G1J4-F1
#
_entry.id   AF-A0A453G1J4-F1
#
_cell.length_a   1.000
_cell.length_b   1.000
_cell.length_c   1.000
_cell.angle_alpha   90.00
_cell.angle_beta   90.00
_cell.angle_gamma   90.00
#
_symmetry.space_group_name_H-M   'P 1'
#
loop_
_entity.id
_entity.type
_entity.pdbx_description
1 polymer ?
#
loop_
_entity_poly.entity_id
_entity_poly.type
_entity_poly.pdbx_seq_one_letter_code
_entity_poly.pdbx_strand_id
1 'polypeptide(L)'
;EELKVFSTEVIRFGNRCKDPQWHNLDRYFDKVSSERTPQHHLKEEAESVMQKLVTCVQYTAELYHEMHALDRFEQDYQRKQQEDDGSSVAQRGESLHILKQEVKSQQKHVKSLKKKSLWSKNLEEVMEKLVDIVHFLHLEIHNTFGCSDNEESQEPTKRRNRLGPAGLALHYANIISQIDALVSRSSSVPPNTRDSLYQSLP
;
A
#
# COMPACT_ATOMS: atom_id res chain seq x y z
N GLU A 1 3.67 -11.54 5.23
CA GLU A 1 4.09 -11.13 6.59
C GLU A 1 4.52 -9.67 6.64
N GLU A 2 5.30 -9.19 5.68
CA GLU A 2 5.81 -7.80 5.62
C GLU A 2 4.70 -6.73 5.65
N LEU A 3 3.60 -6.91 4.91
CA LEU A 3 2.46 -5.97 4.94
C LEU A 3 1.86 -5.85 6.36
N LYS A 4 1.78 -6.95 7.11
CA LYS A 4 1.24 -6.92 8.48
C LYS A 4 2.14 -6.12 9.41
N VAL A 5 3.45 -6.26 9.27
CA VAL A 5 4.43 -5.44 10.01
C VAL A 5 4.28 -3.98 9.63
N PHE A 6 4.20 -3.68 8.33
CA PHE A 6 4.02 -2.33 7.83
C PHE A 6 2.73 -1.68 8.35
N SER A 7 1.57 -2.35 8.23
CA SER A 7 0.30 -1.84 8.75
C SER A 7 0.34 -1.60 10.26
N THR A 8 0.99 -2.49 11.02
CA THR A 8 1.17 -2.32 12.48
C THR A 8 1.99 -1.07 12.81
N GLU A 9 3.05 -0.81 12.05
CA GLU A 9 3.86 0.41 12.22
C GLU A 9 3.05 1.66 11.86
N VAL A 10 2.27 1.63 10.78
CA VAL A 10 1.37 2.73 10.39
C VAL A 10 0.35 3.01 11.49
N ILE A 11 -0.28 1.99 12.08
CA ILE A 11 -1.18 2.14 13.23
C ILE A 11 -0.45 2.80 14.41
N ARG A 12 0.75 2.32 14.73
CA ARG A 12 1.57 2.85 15.82
C ARG A 12 1.94 4.32 15.61
N PHE A 13 2.23 4.72 14.37
CA PHE A 13 2.50 6.11 14.02
C PHE A 13 1.23 6.97 14.02
N GLY A 14 0.11 6.44 13.51
CA GLY A 14 -1.19 7.12 13.53
C GLY A 14 -1.65 7.46 14.95
N ASN A 15 -1.48 6.54 15.90
CA ASN A 15 -1.78 6.78 17.32
C ASN A 15 -0.90 7.86 17.98
N ARG A 16 0.17 8.32 17.31
CA ARG A 16 1.01 9.45 17.76
C ARG A 16 0.65 10.77 17.09
N CYS A 17 -0.22 10.77 16.09
CA CYS A 17 -0.71 11.98 15.45
C CYS A 17 -1.57 12.80 16.40
N LYS A 18 -1.61 14.11 16.18
CA LYS A 18 -2.46 15.01 16.97
C LYS A 18 -3.93 14.85 16.61
N ASP A 19 -4.23 14.54 15.36
CA ASP A 19 -5.60 14.38 14.89
C ASP A 19 -6.14 12.98 15.25
N PRO A 20 -7.31 12.90 15.92
CA PRO A 20 -7.93 11.62 16.28
C PRO A 20 -8.34 10.75 15.10
N GLN A 21 -8.46 11.32 13.89
CA GLN A 21 -8.80 10.59 12.66
C GLN A 21 -7.78 9.49 12.31
N TRP A 22 -6.52 9.67 12.74
CA TRP A 22 -5.44 8.72 12.52
C TRP A 22 -5.32 7.69 13.65
N HIS A 23 -6.18 7.75 14.67
CA HIS A 23 -6.17 6.82 15.80
C HIS A 23 -7.05 5.61 15.50
N ASN A 24 -6.67 4.44 16.01
CA ASN A 24 -7.42 3.18 15.85
C ASN A 24 -7.61 2.74 14.38
N LEU A 25 -6.57 2.94 13.55
CA LEU A 25 -6.55 2.52 12.15
C LEU A 25 -6.72 1.00 11.96
N ASP A 26 -6.56 0.20 13.02
CA ASP A 26 -6.84 -1.24 13.03
C ASP A 26 -8.23 -1.55 12.47
N ARG A 27 -9.26 -0.86 12.98
CA ARG A 27 -10.66 -1.06 12.53
C ARG A 27 -10.89 -0.58 11.11
N TYR A 28 -10.14 0.43 10.67
CA TYR A 28 -10.24 0.97 9.33
C TYR A 28 -9.68 -0.04 8.31
N PHE A 29 -8.50 -0.59 8.56
CA PHE A 29 -7.89 -1.59 7.69
C PHE A 29 -8.70 -2.89 7.62
N ASP A 30 -9.27 -3.35 8.74
CA ASP A 30 -10.17 -4.51 8.76
C ASP A 30 -11.41 -4.28 7.87
N LYS A 31 -12.04 -3.10 7.96
CA LYS A 31 -13.22 -2.76 7.15
C LYS A 31 -12.88 -2.67 5.66
N VAL A 32 -11.77 -2.00 5.34
CA VAL A 32 -11.26 -1.81 3.98
C VAL A 32 -10.97 -3.13 3.29
N SER A 33 -10.39 -4.10 4.00
CA SER A 33 -10.10 -5.42 3.44
C SER A 33 -11.35 -6.16 2.95
N SER A 34 -12.53 -5.76 3.41
CA SER A 34 -13.83 -6.33 3.03
C SER A 34 -14.57 -5.55 1.93
N GLU A 35 -14.15 -4.31 1.61
CA GLU A 35 -14.81 -3.47 0.61
C GLU A 35 -14.22 -3.69 -0.80
N ARG A 36 -15.05 -4.22 -1.70
CA ARG A 36 -14.69 -4.59 -3.08
C ARG A 36 -14.80 -3.37 -4.01
N THR A 37 -13.77 -2.56 -4.13
CA THR A 37 -13.68 -1.50 -5.16
C THR A 37 -12.49 -1.73 -6.10
N PRO A 38 -12.72 -2.20 -7.33
CA PRO A 38 -11.66 -2.28 -8.34
C PRO A 38 -11.33 -0.88 -8.84
N GLN A 39 -10.10 -0.41 -8.65
CA GLN A 39 -9.72 0.93 -9.08
C GLN A 39 -8.28 0.96 -9.60
N HIS A 40 -8.12 0.68 -10.89
CA HIS A 40 -6.83 0.72 -11.60
C HIS A 40 -6.16 2.11 -11.52
N HIS A 41 -6.94 3.20 -11.41
CA HIS A 41 -6.41 4.56 -11.21
C HIS A 41 -5.73 4.75 -9.84
N LEU A 42 -6.19 4.04 -8.80
CA LEU A 42 -5.59 4.13 -7.47
C LEU A 42 -4.19 3.51 -7.45
N LYS A 43 -3.89 2.58 -8.36
CA LYS A 43 -2.57 1.94 -8.47
C LYS A 43 -1.49 2.92 -8.88
N GLU A 44 -1.68 3.62 -10.00
CA GLU A 44 -0.71 4.60 -10.50
C GLU A 44 -0.52 5.76 -9.51
N GLU A 45 -1.60 6.18 -8.83
CA GLU A 45 -1.55 7.19 -7.80
C GLU A 45 -0.78 6.71 -6.55
N ALA A 46 -1.08 5.52 -6.04
CA ALA A 46 -0.38 4.93 -4.89
C ALA A 46 1.11 4.68 -5.18
N GLU A 47 1.44 4.20 -6.38
CA GLU A 47 2.82 4.05 -6.83
C GLU A 47 3.55 5.39 -6.89
N SER A 48 2.91 6.44 -7.42
CA SER A 48 3.47 7.80 -7.43
C SER A 48 3.69 8.34 -6.01
N VAL A 49 2.73 8.12 -5.10
CA VAL A 49 2.82 8.52 -3.70
C VAL A 49 3.96 7.78 -2.98
N MET A 50 4.09 6.48 -3.21
CA MET A 50 5.16 5.66 -2.66
C MET A 50 6.53 6.14 -3.15
N GLN A 51 6.69 6.40 -4.46
CA GLN A 51 7.93 6.92 -5.02
C GLN A 51 8.30 8.29 -4.45
N LYS A 52 7.31 9.19 -4.28
CA LYS A 52 7.52 10.48 -3.62
C LYS A 52 7.98 10.33 -2.18
N LEU A 53 7.39 9.39 -1.43
CA LEU A 53 7.77 9.14 -0.04
C LEU A 53 9.19 8.58 0.06
N VAL A 54 9.54 7.59 -0.76
CA VAL A 54 10.91 7.04 -0.85
C VAL A 54 11.91 8.14 -1.18
N THR A 55 11.58 9.02 -2.14
CA THR A 55 12.43 10.16 -2.49
C THR A 55 12.62 11.11 -1.31
N CYS A 56 11.56 11.41 -0.54
CA CYS A 56 11.68 12.22 0.68
C CYS A 56 12.54 11.56 1.77
N VAL A 57 12.44 10.23 1.93
CA VAL A 57 13.29 9.46 2.86
C VAL A 57 14.75 9.55 2.43
N GLN A 58 15.04 9.38 1.14
CA GLN A 58 16.39 9.53 0.58
C GLN A 58 16.97 10.93 0.85
N TYR A 59 16.20 11.99 0.58
CA TYR A 59 16.62 13.36 0.92
C TYR A 59 16.80 13.57 2.43
N THR A 60 16.09 12.83 3.29
CA THR A 60 16.28 12.89 4.75
C THR A 60 17.62 12.25 5.15
N ALA A 61 18.01 11.15 4.52
CA ALA A 61 19.31 10.53 4.73
C ALA A 61 20.46 11.43 4.24
N GLU A 62 20.32 12.01 3.05
CA GLU A 62 21.27 13.01 2.54
C GLU A 62 21.36 14.22 3.48
N LEU A 63 20.22 14.76 3.92
CA LEU A 63 20.18 15.86 4.86
C LEU A 63 20.97 15.57 6.14
N TYR A 64 20.89 14.35 6.67
CA TYR A 64 21.66 13.95 7.85
C TYR A 64 23.16 14.07 7.60
N HIS A 65 23.66 13.51 6.49
CA HIS A 65 25.08 13.59 6.13
C HIS A 65 25.53 15.02 5.85
N GLU A 66 24.72 15.82 5.16
CA GLU A 66 25.02 17.19 4.79
C GLU A 66 24.98 18.15 5.99
N MET A 67 24.14 17.88 6.99
CA MET A 67 24.17 18.59 8.27
C MET A 67 25.46 18.30 9.04
N HIS A 68 25.90 17.04 9.10
CA HIS A 68 27.20 16.69 9.68
C HIS A 68 28.37 17.31 8.90
N ALA A 69 28.27 17.43 7.59
CA ALA A 69 29.26 18.12 6.78
C ALA A 69 29.30 19.62 7.08
N LEU A 70 28.14 20.26 7.24
CA LEU A 70 28.03 21.67 7.62
C LEU A 70 28.73 21.93 8.97
N ASP A 71 28.49 21.09 9.97
CA ASP A 71 29.14 21.23 11.28
C ASP A 71 30.68 21.17 11.16
N ARG A 72 31.21 20.31 10.28
CA ARG A 72 32.66 20.26 10.00
C ARG A 72 33.17 21.53 9.33
N PHE A 73 32.48 22.04 8.30
CA PHE A 73 32.87 23.28 7.63
C PHE A 73 32.84 24.49 8.59
N GLU A 74 31.87 24.54 9.49
CA GLU A 74 31.78 25.60 10.50
C GLU A 74 32.94 25.51 11.51
N GLN A 75 33.33 24.30 11.94
CA GLN A 75 34.50 24.09 12.79
C GLN A 75 35.81 24.48 12.10
N ASP A 76 35.98 24.10 10.83
CA ASP A 76 37.19 24.45 10.07
C ASP A 76 37.30 25.97 9.85
N TYR A 77 36.17 26.64 9.57
CA TYR A 77 36.11 28.10 9.50
C TYR A 77 36.50 28.75 10.84
N GLN A 78 35.97 28.26 11.97
CA GLN A 78 36.32 28.79 13.31
C GLN A 78 37.79 28.54 13.67
N ARG A 79 38.34 27.36 13.36
CA ARG A 79 39.76 27.04 13.60
C ARG A 79 40.65 27.98 12.78
N LYS A 80 40.33 28.19 11.50
CA LYS A 80 41.07 29.11 10.63
C LYS A 80 41.00 30.55 11.14
N GLN A 81 39.85 30.95 11.70
CA GLN A 81 39.66 32.24 12.32
C GLN A 81 40.51 32.44 13.59
N GLN A 82 40.83 31.38 14.34
CA GLN A 82 41.72 31.45 15.52
C GLN A 82 43.20 31.39 15.14
N GLU A 83 43.56 30.60 14.13
CA GLU A 83 44.91 30.64 13.54
C GLU A 83 45.23 32.05 13.00
N ASP A 84 44.21 32.72 12.44
CA ASP A 84 43.79 34.13 12.64
C ASP A 84 44.77 35.20 13.16
N ASP A 85 45.33 34.98 14.35
CA ASP A 85 46.04 36.01 15.11
C ASP A 85 47.59 36.03 14.89
N GLY A 86 48.15 35.11 14.08
CA GLY A 86 49.62 34.92 13.99
C GLY A 86 50.37 35.05 12.64
N SER A 87 49.73 35.28 11.48
CA SER A 87 50.39 35.18 10.15
C SER A 87 49.99 36.24 9.07
N SER A 88 50.73 36.23 7.95
CA SER A 88 50.70 37.15 6.79
C SER A 88 49.30 37.51 6.26
N VAL A 89 49.02 38.82 6.08
CA VAL A 89 47.66 39.40 5.91
C VAL A 89 46.99 39.15 4.54
N ALA A 90 47.75 39.05 3.44
CA ALA A 90 47.17 39.10 2.08
C ALA A 90 46.59 37.76 1.57
N GLN A 91 47.35 36.66 1.65
CA GLN A 91 46.86 35.31 1.26
C GLN A 91 45.84 34.74 2.26
N ARG A 92 45.88 35.23 3.51
CA ARG A 92 45.01 34.88 4.63
C ARG A 92 43.56 35.32 4.44
N GLY A 93 43.35 36.58 4.04
CA GLY A 93 42.00 37.12 3.81
C GLY A 93 41.26 36.39 2.69
N GLU A 94 41.99 35.97 1.65
CA GLU A 94 41.43 35.20 0.54
C GLU A 94 41.03 33.78 0.98
N SER A 95 41.87 33.07 1.73
CA SER A 95 41.56 31.73 2.27
C SER A 95 40.35 31.75 3.21
N LEU A 96 40.29 32.70 4.15
CA LEU A 96 39.16 32.83 5.08
C LEU A 96 37.86 33.18 4.34
N HIS A 97 37.95 34.01 3.29
CA HIS A 97 36.80 34.34 2.45
C HIS A 97 36.29 33.11 1.68
N ILE A 98 37.18 32.25 1.16
CA ILE A 98 36.82 30.99 0.49
C ILE A 98 36.06 30.06 1.44
N LEU A 99 36.59 29.80 2.65
CA LEU A 99 35.89 28.96 3.63
C LEU A 99 34.52 29.56 4.03
N LYS A 100 34.43 30.89 4.19
CA LYS A 100 33.16 31.57 4.47
C LYS A 100 32.14 31.38 3.35
N GLN A 101 32.58 31.42 2.10
CA GLN A 101 31.72 31.19 0.94
C GLN A 101 31.25 29.72 0.88
N GLU A 102 32.14 28.78 1.20
CA GLU A 102 31.83 27.35 1.27
C GLU A 102 30.79 27.03 2.36
N VAL A 103 30.97 27.54 3.58
CA VAL A 103 29.98 27.43 4.66
C VAL A 103 28.62 27.98 4.21
N LYS A 104 28.59 29.16 3.57
CA LYS A 104 27.34 29.74 3.06
C LYS A 104 26.71 28.88 1.96
N SER A 105 27.51 28.30 1.07
CA SER A 105 27.03 27.39 0.02
C SER A 105 26.40 26.14 0.65
N GLN A 106 27.10 25.54 1.62
CA GLN A 106 26.63 24.38 2.36
C GLN A 106 25.33 24.68 3.13
N GLN A 107 25.25 25.83 3.80
CA GLN A 107 24.02 26.26 4.47
C GLN A 107 22.84 26.39 3.49
N LYS A 108 23.07 26.87 2.26
CA LYS A 108 22.03 26.90 1.22
C LYS A 108 21.64 25.48 0.78
N HIS A 109 22.61 24.58 0.64
CA HIS A 109 22.37 23.20 0.28
C HIS A 109 21.52 22.47 1.35
N VAL A 110 21.91 22.56 2.63
CA VAL A 110 21.14 22.02 3.76
C VAL A 110 19.73 22.61 3.82
N LYS A 111 19.57 23.92 3.59
CA LYS A 111 18.23 24.55 3.53
C LYS A 111 17.38 24.01 2.38
N SER A 112 17.97 23.74 1.22
CA SER A 112 17.29 23.10 0.09
C SER A 112 16.86 21.68 0.43
N LEU A 113 17.75 20.88 1.02
CA LEU A 113 17.45 19.51 1.44
C LEU A 113 16.36 19.46 2.51
N LYS A 114 16.39 20.36 3.50
CA LYS A 114 15.30 20.47 4.51
C LYS A 114 13.93 20.65 3.87
N LYS A 115 13.82 21.45 2.81
CA LYS A 115 12.56 21.68 2.08
C LYS A 115 12.08 20.49 1.24
N LYS A 116 13.00 19.61 0.82
CA LYS A 116 12.70 18.43 -0.03
C LYS A 116 12.50 17.14 0.77
N SER A 117 13.13 17.07 1.94
CA SER A 117 13.11 15.93 2.86
C SER A 117 11.80 15.84 3.66
N LEU A 118 11.69 14.82 4.51
CA LEU A 118 10.60 14.72 5.48
C LEU A 118 10.63 15.82 6.55
N TRP A 119 11.73 16.57 6.68
CA TRP A 119 11.90 17.62 7.69
C TRP A 119 10.85 18.75 7.58
N SER A 120 10.38 19.05 6.36
CA SER A 120 9.37 20.09 6.13
C SER A 120 7.95 19.56 6.04
N LYS A 121 7.72 18.26 6.25
CA LYS A 121 6.39 17.65 6.21
C LYS A 121 5.85 17.48 7.62
N ASN A 122 4.54 17.62 7.79
CA ASN A 122 3.94 17.23 9.07
C ASN A 122 3.73 15.69 9.12
N LEU A 123 3.51 15.16 10.31
CA LEU A 123 3.31 13.72 10.49
C LEU A 123 1.98 13.27 9.86
N GLU A 124 0.95 14.09 9.96
CA GLU A 124 -0.40 13.82 9.49
C GLU A 124 -0.50 13.66 7.95
N GLU A 125 0.21 14.49 7.18
CA GLU A 125 0.36 14.44 5.72
C GLU A 125 1.10 13.17 5.31
N VAL A 126 2.15 12.80 6.05
CA VAL A 126 2.86 11.55 5.81
C VAL A 126 1.95 10.36 6.14
N MET A 127 1.16 10.45 7.20
CA MET A 127 0.22 9.41 7.61
C MET A 127 -0.90 9.20 6.60
N GLU A 128 -1.47 10.26 6.04
CA GLU A 128 -2.45 10.18 4.95
C GLU A 128 -1.89 9.32 3.80
N LYS A 129 -0.68 9.65 3.35
CA LYS A 129 -0.02 8.91 2.26
C LYS A 129 0.30 7.46 2.64
N LEU A 130 0.67 7.19 3.89
CA LEU A 130 0.92 5.83 4.36
C LEU A 130 -0.35 4.99 4.42
N VAL A 131 -1.46 5.57 4.88
CA VAL A 131 -2.76 4.89 4.94
C VAL A 131 -3.26 4.57 3.52
N ASP A 132 -3.12 5.51 2.58
CA ASP A 132 -3.45 5.29 1.17
C ASP A 132 -2.68 4.10 0.58
N ILE A 133 -1.36 4.01 0.87
CA ILE A 133 -0.52 2.90 0.43
C ILE A 133 -0.95 1.57 1.07
N VAL A 134 -1.22 1.54 2.38
CA VAL A 134 -1.68 0.31 3.06
C VAL A 134 -3.01 -0.16 2.48
N HIS A 135 -3.96 0.75 2.30
CA HIS A 135 -5.26 0.48 1.67
C HIS A 135 -5.07 -0.12 0.28
N PHE A 136 -4.24 0.51 -0.55
CA PHE A 136 -3.93 0.02 -1.89
C PHE A 136 -3.29 -1.37 -1.87
N LEU A 137 -2.32 -1.64 -1.00
CA LEU A 137 -1.67 -2.95 -0.91
C LEU A 137 -2.66 -4.05 -0.50
N HIS A 138 -3.57 -3.75 0.44
CA HIS A 138 -4.64 -4.69 0.80
C HIS A 138 -5.56 -4.99 -0.39
N LEU A 139 -5.93 -3.97 -1.16
CA LEU A 139 -6.76 -4.13 -2.35
C LEU A 139 -6.05 -4.94 -3.45
N GLU A 140 -4.78 -4.65 -3.74
CA GLU A 140 -4.01 -5.35 -4.78
C GLU A 140 -3.79 -6.83 -4.42
N ILE A 141 -3.50 -7.13 -3.14
CA ILE A 141 -3.41 -8.52 -2.64
C ILE A 141 -4.76 -9.22 -2.77
N HIS A 142 -5.86 -8.57 -2.36
CA HIS A 142 -7.18 -9.17 -2.51
C HIS A 142 -7.58 -9.34 -3.98
N ASN A 143 -7.18 -8.45 -4.89
CA ASN A 143 -7.49 -8.58 -6.32
C ASN A 143 -6.67 -9.72 -6.97
N THR A 144 -5.40 -9.87 -6.61
CA THR A 144 -4.50 -10.89 -7.16
C THR A 144 -4.76 -12.29 -6.57
N PHE A 145 -5.11 -12.39 -5.29
CA PHE A 145 -5.31 -13.67 -4.59
C PHE A 145 -6.78 -13.99 -4.27
N GLY A 146 -7.68 -13.01 -4.29
CA GLY A 146 -9.11 -13.18 -4.00
C GLY A 146 -9.94 -13.71 -5.16
N CYS A 147 -9.30 -14.18 -6.24
CA CYS A 147 -9.96 -14.94 -7.30
C CYS A 147 -10.13 -16.42 -6.91
N SER A 148 -10.73 -16.66 -5.75
CA SER A 148 -11.38 -17.94 -5.44
C SER A 148 -12.70 -17.65 -4.73
N ASP A 149 -13.78 -18.00 -5.41
CA ASP A 149 -15.14 -18.25 -4.91
C ASP A 149 -16.26 -17.21 -5.06
N ASN A 150 -16.06 -15.99 -5.57
CA ASN A 150 -17.20 -15.04 -5.73
C ASN A 150 -17.21 -14.18 -7.02
N GLU A 151 -16.83 -14.78 -8.15
CA GLU A 151 -17.18 -14.29 -9.49
C GLU A 151 -18.52 -14.90 -9.93
N GLU A 152 -19.64 -14.40 -9.40
CA GLU A 152 -20.87 -14.34 -10.19
C GLU A 152 -20.98 -12.91 -10.71
N SER A 153 -20.10 -12.61 -11.66
CA SER A 153 -20.17 -11.42 -12.49
C SER A 153 -21.49 -11.43 -13.25
N GLN A 154 -22.27 -10.36 -13.07
CA GLN A 154 -23.51 -10.10 -13.77
C GLN A 154 -23.23 -9.92 -15.27
N GLU A 155 -23.32 -11.00 -16.05
CA GLU A 155 -23.62 -10.90 -17.46
C GLU A 155 -25.14 -11.06 -17.70
N PRO A 156 -25.79 -10.13 -18.42
CA PRO A 156 -27.21 -10.20 -18.69
C PRO A 156 -27.47 -11.04 -19.93
N THR A 157 -27.16 -12.35 -19.92
CA THR A 157 -27.68 -13.24 -20.97
C THR A 157 -28.10 -14.60 -20.41
N LYS A 158 -29.42 -14.82 -20.51
CA LYS A 158 -30.15 -16.09 -20.32
C LYS A 158 -30.05 -16.70 -18.92
N ARG A 159 -31.02 -16.29 -18.08
CA ARG A 159 -31.54 -17.07 -16.95
C ARG A 159 -31.70 -18.53 -17.35
N ARG A 160 -30.75 -19.37 -16.96
CA ARG A 160 -31.01 -20.78 -16.71
C ARG A 160 -30.66 -20.96 -15.24
N ASN A 161 -31.72 -21.06 -14.44
CA ASN A 161 -31.68 -21.12 -12.98
C ASN A 161 -30.55 -22.03 -12.52
N ARG A 162 -29.39 -21.47 -12.17
CA ARG A 162 -28.31 -22.22 -11.53
C ARG A 162 -28.73 -22.37 -10.08
N LEU A 163 -29.18 -23.57 -9.75
CA LEU A 163 -29.36 -24.00 -8.37
C LEU A 163 -27.97 -23.92 -7.70
N GLY A 164 -27.86 -23.25 -6.55
CA GLY A 164 -26.60 -23.17 -5.79
C GLY A 164 -26.10 -24.57 -5.35
N PRO A 165 -24.97 -24.68 -4.63
CA PRO A 165 -24.36 -25.97 -4.27
C PRO A 165 -25.33 -26.96 -3.60
N ALA A 166 -26.18 -26.47 -2.70
CA ALA A 166 -27.22 -27.28 -2.05
C ALA A 166 -28.34 -27.71 -3.01
N GLY A 167 -28.68 -26.88 -3.99
CA GLY A 167 -29.70 -27.19 -5.00
C GLY A 167 -29.20 -28.16 -6.07
N LEU A 168 -27.90 -28.10 -6.45
CA LEU A 168 -27.26 -29.11 -7.29
C LEU A 168 -27.18 -30.46 -6.57
N ALA A 169 -26.80 -30.47 -5.29
CA ALA A 169 -26.78 -31.69 -4.49
C ALA A 169 -28.17 -32.34 -4.42
N LEU A 170 -29.23 -31.55 -4.19
CA LEU A 170 -30.60 -32.03 -4.20
C LEU A 170 -31.04 -32.52 -5.59
N HIS A 171 -30.64 -31.82 -6.65
CA HIS A 171 -30.94 -32.22 -8.03
C HIS A 171 -30.32 -33.58 -8.38
N TYR A 172 -29.04 -33.78 -8.08
CA TYR A 172 -28.37 -35.05 -8.29
C TYR A 172 -28.92 -36.15 -7.38
N ALA A 173 -29.25 -35.85 -6.12
CA ALA A 173 -29.91 -36.80 -5.23
C ALA A 173 -31.26 -37.26 -5.79
N ASN A 174 -32.03 -36.35 -6.41
CA ASN A 174 -33.29 -36.68 -7.06
C ASN A 174 -33.10 -37.54 -8.32
N ILE A 175 -32.09 -37.24 -9.14
CA ILE A 175 -31.72 -38.08 -10.31
C ILE A 175 -31.32 -39.49 -9.87
N ILE A 176 -30.46 -39.61 -8.86
CA ILE A 176 -30.01 -40.90 -8.32
C ILE A 176 -31.21 -41.71 -7.80
N SER A 177 -32.14 -41.06 -7.10
CA SER A 177 -33.36 -41.71 -6.58
C SER A 177 -34.28 -42.20 -7.70
N GLN A 178 -34.39 -41.45 -8.80
CA GLN A 178 -35.18 -41.85 -9.98
C GLN A 178 -34.55 -43.05 -10.71
N ILE A 179 -33.23 -43.07 -10.84
CA ILE A 179 -32.50 -44.20 -11.43
C ILE A 179 -32.68 -45.46 -10.56
N ASP A 180 -32.56 -45.33 -9.24
CA ASP A 180 -32.73 -46.45 -8.31
C ASP A 180 -34.16 -47.02 -8.36
N ALA A 181 -35.17 -46.16 -8.46
CA ALA A 181 -36.56 -46.58 -8.63
C ALA A 181 -36.81 -47.32 -9.96
N LEU A 182 -36.16 -46.89 -11.05
CA LEU A 182 -36.22 -47.55 -12.36
C LEU A 182 -35.58 -48.95 -12.33
N VAL A 183 -34.42 -49.08 -11.69
CA VAL A 183 -33.69 -50.35 -11.57
C VAL A 183 -34.45 -51.32 -10.65
N SER A 184 -34.99 -50.82 -9.54
CA SER A 184 -35.66 -51.64 -8.53
C SER A 184 -37.08 -52.07 -8.91
N ARG A 185 -37.79 -51.32 -9.77
CA ARG A 185 -39.21 -51.58 -10.14
C ARG A 185 -39.48 -51.42 -11.64
N SER A 186 -38.67 -52.07 -12.48
CA SER A 186 -38.69 -51.89 -13.95
C SER A 186 -40.03 -52.20 -14.65
N SER A 187 -40.93 -52.97 -14.03
CA SER A 187 -42.21 -53.37 -14.65
C SER A 187 -43.37 -52.39 -14.43
N SER A 188 -43.23 -51.37 -13.57
CA SER A 188 -44.31 -50.45 -13.19
C SER A 188 -44.06 -48.99 -13.56
N VAL A 189 -43.05 -48.71 -14.38
CA VAL A 189 -42.59 -47.33 -14.61
C VAL A 189 -43.20 -46.75 -15.89
N PRO A 190 -43.91 -45.60 -15.83
CA PRO A 190 -44.52 -44.98 -17.00
C PRO A 190 -43.46 -44.56 -18.03
N PRO A 191 -43.72 -44.70 -19.35
CA PRO A 191 -42.73 -44.45 -20.39
C PRO A 191 -42.13 -43.03 -20.37
N ASN A 192 -42.88 -42.05 -19.85
CA ASN A 192 -42.46 -40.63 -19.78
C ASN A 192 -41.40 -40.35 -18.69
N THR A 193 -41.19 -41.23 -17.72
CA THR A 193 -40.21 -41.00 -16.65
C THR A 193 -38.77 -41.12 -17.15
N ARG A 194 -38.51 -42.03 -18.09
CA ARG A 194 -37.20 -42.16 -18.72
C ARG A 194 -36.84 -40.90 -19.50
N ASP A 195 -37.78 -40.34 -20.25
CA ASP A 195 -37.56 -39.13 -21.05
C ASP A 195 -37.42 -37.89 -20.15
N SER A 196 -38.15 -37.83 -19.03
CA SER A 196 -37.96 -36.80 -18.00
C SER A 196 -36.57 -36.89 -17.34
N LEU A 197 -36.04 -38.10 -17.14
CA LEU A 197 -34.68 -38.29 -16.61
C LEU A 197 -33.64 -37.76 -17.60
N TYR A 198 -33.77 -38.10 -18.89
CA TYR A 198 -32.89 -37.57 -19.94
C TYR A 198 -32.96 -36.05 -20.08
N GLN A 199 -34.13 -35.44 -19.88
CA GLN A 199 -34.28 -33.98 -19.88
C GLN A 199 -33.75 -33.29 -18.62
N SER A 200 -33.59 -34.03 -17.52
CA SER A 200 -33.09 -33.52 -16.24
C SER A 200 -31.57 -33.56 -16.09
N LEU A 201 -30.87 -34.26 -16.99
CA LEU A 201 -29.42 -34.30 -17.05
C LEU A 201 -28.89 -32.99 -17.69
N PRO A 202 -27.77 -32.42 -17.19
CA PRO A 202 -27.17 -31.19 -17.73
C PRO A 202 -26.75 -31.29 -19.20
#